data_AF-A0A0P9U7E3-F1
#
_entry.id   AF-A0A0P9U7E3-F1
#
_cell.length_a   1.000
_cell.length_b   1.000
_cell.length_c   1.000
_cell.angle_alpha   90.00
_cell.angle_beta   90.00
_cell.angle_gamma   90.00
#
_symmetry.space_group_name_H-M   'P 1'
#
loop_
_entity.id
_entity.type
_entity.pdbx_description
1 polymer ?
#
loop_
_entity_poly.entity_id
_entity_poly.type
_entity_poly.pdbx_seq_one_letter_code
_entity_poly.pdbx_strand_id
1 'polypeptide(L)' 'METDKKVRYDALIPHEFTTGEGENLKKKTAWTRVGAAFPTSDGKGFNIEITPNISVSGRVVLRIYEPKPAAAE' A
#
# COMPACT_ATOMS: atom_id res chain seq x y z
N MET A 1 29.19 -8.21 -5.38
CA MET A 1 28.09 -8.70 -4.53
C MET A 1 27.08 -7.56 -4.43
N GLU A 2 26.27 -7.40 -5.48
CA GLU A 2 25.18 -6.43 -5.47
C GLU A 2 24.18 -6.86 -4.40
N THR A 3 24.00 -5.98 -3.43
CA THR A 3 23.09 -6.19 -2.31
C THR A 3 21.70 -6.36 -2.90
N ASP A 4 21.14 -7.57 -2.76
CA ASP A 4 19.76 -7.88 -3.11
C ASP A 4 18.86 -6.79 -2.51
N LYS A 5 18.42 -5.89 -3.38
CA LYS A 5 17.70 -4.68 -2.97
C LYS A 5 16.31 -5.16 -2.59
N LYS A 6 16.15 -5.65 -1.35
CA LYS A 6 14.91 -6.22 -0.82
C LYS A 6 13.77 -5.28 -1.17
N VAL A 7 13.02 -5.65 -2.20
CA VAL A 7 11.94 -4.83 -2.74
C VAL A 7 10.86 -4.82 -1.66
N ARG A 8 10.70 -3.68 -1.00
CA ARG A 8 9.62 -3.48 -0.04
C ARG A 8 8.36 -3.14 -0.81
N TYR A 9 7.25 -3.75 -0.40
CA TYR A 9 5.92 -3.39 -0.85
C TYR A 9 5.20 -2.71 0.31
N ASP A 10 4.40 -1.68 0.04
CA ASP A 10 3.49 -1.14 1.04
C ASP A 10 2.17 -1.91 0.99
N ALA A 11 1.70 -2.32 2.16
CA ALA A 11 0.39 -2.94 2.33
C ALA A 11 -0.66 -1.83 2.52
N LEU A 12 -1.59 -1.73 1.58
CA LEU A 12 -2.58 -0.67 1.50
C LEU A 12 -3.99 -1.25 1.52
N ILE A 13 -4.91 -0.60 2.23
CA ILE A 13 -6.34 -0.85 2.12
C ILE A 13 -6.95 0.27 1.26
N PRO A 14 -7.55 -0.05 0.09
CA PRO A 14 -8.33 0.91 -0.67
C PRO A 14 -9.69 1.09 -0.02
N HIS A 15 -10.09 2.34 0.19
CA HIS A 15 -11.44 2.72 0.58
C HIS A 15 -12.04 3.62 -0.51
N GLU A 16 -13.03 3.12 -1.23
CA GLU A 16 -13.75 3.88 -2.23
C GLU A 16 -14.84 4.71 -1.56
N PHE A 17 -14.87 6.00 -1.86
CA PHE A 17 -15.90 6.90 -1.37
C PHE A 17 -16.26 7.90 -2.46
N THR A 18 -17.51 8.33 -2.45
CA THR A 18 -17.96 9.38 -3.36
C THR A 18 -17.90 10.71 -2.62
N THR A 19 -17.37 11.74 -3.28
CA THR A 19 -17.29 13.09 -2.75
C THR A 19 -17.90 14.07 -3.76
N GLY A 20 -18.59 15.08 -3.27
CA GLY A 20 -19.36 16.03 -4.06
C GLY A 20 -20.86 15.94 -3.79
N GLU A 21 -21.60 16.93 -4.28
CA GLU A 21 -23.05 17.05 -4.12
C GLU A 21 -23.69 17.28 -5.50
N GLY A 22 -24.92 16.78 -5.68
CA GLY A 22 -25.66 16.88 -6.94
C GLY A 22 -24.96 16.19 -8.11
N GLU A 23 -24.86 16.88 -9.25
CA GLU A 23 -24.25 16.36 -10.49
C GLU A 23 -22.72 16.20 -10.42
N ASN A 24 -22.07 16.66 -9.34
CA ASN A 24 -20.61 16.63 -9.18
C ASN A 24 -20.09 15.46 -8.33
N LEU A 25 -20.85 14.37 -8.23
CA LEU A 25 -20.42 13.15 -7.52
C LEU A 25 -19.18 12.55 -8.19
N LYS A 26 -18.03 12.66 -7.52
CA LYS A 26 -16.75 12.07 -7.96
C LYS A 26 -16.40 10.88 -7.09
N LYS A 27 -16.22 9.72 -7.72
CA LYS A 27 -15.66 8.53 -7.04
C LYS A 27 -14.17 8.78 -6.78
N LYS A 28 -13.75 8.61 -5.53
CA LYS A 28 -12.34 8.68 -5.11
C LYS A 28 -11.97 7.42 -4.34
N THR A 29 -10.69 7.08 -4.37
CA THR A 29 -10.14 5.98 -3.58
C THR A 29 -9.11 6.54 -2.61
N ALA A 30 -9.39 6.43 -1.32
CA ALA A 30 -8.40 6.64 -0.27
C ALA A 30 -7.56 5.38 -0.11
N TRP A 31 -6.26 5.56 0.07
CA TRP A 31 -5.33 4.47 0.30
C TRP A 31 -4.76 4.60 1.70
N THR A 32 -5.15 3.70 2.59
CA THR A 32 -4.61 3.67 3.95
C THR A 32 -3.48 2.67 4.01
N ARG A 33 -2.28 3.13 4.40
CA ARG A 33 -1.17 2.23 4.66
C ARG A 33 -1.37 1.55 6.00
N VAL A 34 -1.37 0.22 5.97
CA VAL A 34 -1.57 -0.63 7.17
C VAL A 34 -0.34 -1.45 7.52
N GLY A 35 0.68 -1.44 6.65
CA GLY A 35 1.90 -2.20 6.88
C GLY A 35 2.86 -2.19 5.70
N ALA A 36 3.75 -3.17 5.70
CA ALA A 36 4.68 -3.46 4.62
C ALA A 36 4.64 -4.95 4.27
N ALA A 37 5.10 -5.29 3.08
CA ALA A 37 5.28 -6.66 2.66
C ALA A 37 6.62 -6.85 1.98
N PHE A 38 7.17 -8.06 2.12
CA PHE A 38 8.48 -8.44 1.63
C PHE A 38 8.38 -9.78 0.92
N PRO A 39 9.05 -9.96 -0.23
CA PRO A 39 9.07 -11.25 -0.90
C PRO A 39 9.71 -12.30 0.01
N THR A 40 9.16 -13.52 0.00
CA THR A 40 9.76 -14.66 0.70
C THR A 40 11.05 -15.09 0.02
N SER A 41 11.93 -15.80 0.73
CA SER A 41 13.20 -16.28 0.16
C SER A 41 13.03 -17.23 -1.03
N ASP A 42 11.89 -17.91 -1.13
CA ASP A 42 11.54 -18.78 -2.27
C ASP A 42 10.97 -17.97 -3.46
N GLY A 43 10.69 -16.68 -3.29
CA GLY A 43 10.15 -15.79 -4.33
C GLY A 43 8.69 -16.06 -4.72
N LYS A 44 8.06 -17.11 -4.17
CA LYS A 44 6.69 -17.51 -4.49
C LYS A 44 5.63 -16.93 -3.56
N GLY A 45 6.00 -16.00 -2.67
CA GLY A 45 5.06 -15.40 -1.73
C GLY A 45 5.54 -14.11 -1.11
N PHE A 46 4.73 -13.57 -0.20
CA PHE A 46 5.01 -12.35 0.54
C PHE A 46 4.78 -12.55 2.03
N ASN A 47 5.73 -12.11 2.84
CA ASN A 47 5.54 -11.88 4.26
C ASN A 47 4.94 -10.49 4.43
N ILE A 48 3.82 -10.37 5.15
CA ILE A 48 3.16 -9.10 5.42
C ILE A 48 3.33 -8.77 6.90
N GLU A 49 3.89 -7.59 7.17
CA GLU A 49 4.01 -7.02 8.51
C GLU A 49 2.96 -5.92 8.66
N ILE A 50 1.92 -6.21 9.45
CA ILE A 50 0.85 -5.27 9.76
C ILE A 50 1.26 -4.47 10.99
N THR A 51 1.04 -3.16 10.97
CA THR A 51 1.31 -2.31 12.13
C THR A 51 0.45 -2.78 13.32
N PRO A 52 1.05 -2.93 14.52
CA PRO A 52 0.34 -3.47 15.68
C PRO A 52 -0.87 -2.60 16.04
N ASN A 53 -1.91 -3.25 16.58
CA ASN A 53 -3.18 -2.63 16.96
C ASN A 53 -4.04 -2.09 15.79
N ILE A 54 -3.75 -2.48 14.54
CA ILE A 54 -4.62 -2.22 13.40
C ILE A 54 -5.44 -3.47 13.08
N SER A 55 -6.76 -3.36 13.18
CA SER A 55 -7.67 -4.34 12.60
C SER A 55 -7.85 -4.04 11.11
N VAL A 56 -7.51 -5.00 10.27
CA VAL A 56 -7.73 -4.91 8.83
C VAL A 56 -8.86 -5.85 8.41
N SER A 57 -9.68 -5.44 7.45
CA SER A 57 -10.76 -6.25 6.89
C SER A 57 -10.94 -5.92 5.41
N GLY A 58 -11.36 -6.91 4.63
CA GLY A 58 -11.51 -6.77 3.18
C GLY A 58 -10.22 -7.01 2.41
N ARG A 59 -9.93 -6.15 1.42
CA ARG A 59 -8.84 -6.35 0.45
C ARG A 59 -7.58 -5.57 0.83
N VAL A 60 -6.47 -6.27 1.04
CA VAL A 60 -5.13 -5.67 1.12
C VAL A 60 -4.48 -5.69 -0.25
N VAL A 61 -3.93 -4.55 -0.67
CA VAL A 61 -3.20 -4.38 -1.93
C VAL A 61 -1.73 -4.12 -1.59
N LEU A 62 -0.83 -4.94 -2.12
CA LEU A 62 0.60 -4.74 -2.03
C LEU A 62 1.06 -3.93 -3.24
N ARG A 63 1.73 -2.79 -3.01
CA ARG A 63 2.32 -1.98 -4.08
C ARG A 63 3.80 -1.79 -3.85
N ILE A 64 4.59 -1.82 -4.93
CA ILE A 64 6.04 -1.58 -4.86
C ILE A 64 6.26 -0.23 -4.20
N TYR A 65 7.07 -0.19 -3.15
CA TYR A 65 7.49 1.07 -2.56
C TYR A 65 8.49 1.73 -3.52
N GLU A 66 7.99 2.69 -4.28
CA GLU A 66 8.83 3.62 -5.02
C GLU A 66 9.03 4.85 -4.13
N PRO A 67 10.24 5.11 -3.60
CA PRO A 67 10.50 6.35 -2.90
C PRO A 67 10.27 7.48 -3.90
N LYS A 68 9.16 8.21 -3.73
CA LYS A 68 8.91 9.40 -4.52
C LYS A 68 10.10 10.33 -4.25
N PRO A 69 10.84 10.80 -5.27
CA PRO A 69 11.85 11.82 -5.03
C PRO A 69 11.15 12.94 -4.26
N ALA A 70 11.74 13.34 -3.13
CA ALA A 70 11.22 14.44 -2.34
C ALA A 70 10.89 15.56 -3.32
N ALA A 71 9.64 16.02 -3.30
CA ALA A 71 9.25 17.18 -4.08
C ALA A 71 10.26 18.26 -3.72
N ALA A 72 11.13 18.58 -4.69
CA ALA A 72 11.98 19.74 -4.59
C ALA A 72 11.02 20.92 -4.40
N GLU A 73 11.19 21.58 -3.27
CA GLU A 73 10.47 22.76 -2.81
C GLU A 73 10.46 23.86 -3.87
#